data_AF-A0A7R9AT64-F1
#
_entry.id   AF-A0A7R9AT64-F1
#
_cell.length_a   1.000
_cell.length_b   1.000
_cell.length_c   1.000
_cell.angle_alpha   90.00
_cell.angle_beta   90.00
_cell.angle_gamma   90.00
#
_symmetry.space_group_name_H-M   'P 1'
#
loop_
_entity.id
_entity.type
_entity.pdbx_description
1 polymer ?
#
loop_
_entity_poly.entity_id
_entity_poly.type
_entity_poly.pdbx_seq_one_letter_code
_entity_poly.pdbx_strand_id
1 'polypeptide(L)'
;MSMGRLDEKDRQIQSLEQNSRELSTQVLQHNQITDRMRHYEAQGHFSDQLQQELQQSKERIQALSKQNTELRTLLAQSDSGDANARDGSTPATDRKDDMLATLSASVRQLELERDQLLEQLKGLQVTEGDVAASPEEPAPLGADEDEKKLTAMEQLEERFTRTMKEVAELSDEKQRLEHLVLQLQGETETIGEYIALYQTQRIVLRQRARDKDEQLARLAQDREDLRSKLANLNNLVHRLVGGQEGTRVGTADTVQSQVVPNGDVPDAEIATENWPVDKTPRYTASKIMSLLTEIQTSNLVDPHSSENFHPCPWCSGQLITV
;
A
#
# COMPACT_ATOMS: atom_id res chain seq x y z
N MET A 1 15.01 -26.85 41.11
CA MET A 1 14.48 -25.49 40.82
C MET A 1 14.33 -25.19 39.32
N SER A 2 14.96 -25.94 38.40
CA SER A 2 14.87 -25.66 36.94
C SER A 2 13.55 -26.06 36.30
N MET A 3 12.90 -27.14 36.76
CA MET A 3 11.68 -27.67 36.15
C MET A 3 10.49 -26.70 36.24
N GLY A 4 10.27 -26.08 37.40
CA GLY A 4 9.23 -25.05 37.56
C GLY A 4 9.51 -23.76 36.76
N ARG A 5 10.75 -23.52 36.32
CA ARG A 5 11.11 -22.37 35.47
C ARG A 5 10.80 -22.64 33.99
N LEU A 6 10.85 -23.90 33.58
CA LEU A 6 10.41 -24.37 32.26
C LEU A 6 8.89 -24.34 32.16
N ASP A 7 8.19 -24.88 33.15
CA ASP A 7 6.72 -24.85 33.19
C ASP A 7 6.17 -23.41 33.17
N GLU A 8 6.85 -22.49 33.86
CA GLU A 8 6.49 -21.07 33.86
C GLU A 8 6.74 -20.41 32.49
N LYS A 9 7.84 -20.76 31.81
CA LYS A 9 8.11 -20.27 30.45
C LYS A 9 7.14 -20.83 29.43
N ASP A 10 6.76 -22.11 29.54
CA ASP A 10 5.76 -22.73 28.66
C ASP A 10 4.39 -22.09 28.82
N ARG A 11 3.99 -21.73 30.06
CA ARG A 11 2.79 -20.93 30.31
C ARG A 11 2.88 -19.53 29.70
N GLN A 12 4.03 -18.87 29.80
CA GLN A 12 4.24 -17.56 29.17
C GLN A 12 4.16 -17.63 27.64
N ILE A 13 4.74 -18.66 27.02
CA ILE A 13 4.65 -18.88 25.57
C ILE A 13 3.20 -19.14 25.17
N GLN A 14 2.48 -20.01 25.88
CA GLN A 14 1.06 -20.25 25.61
C GLN A 14 0.22 -18.97 25.74
N SER A 15 0.49 -18.14 26.76
CA SER A 15 -0.16 -16.86 26.93
C SER A 15 0.15 -15.89 25.78
N LEU A 16 1.40 -15.82 25.32
CA LEU A 16 1.78 -14.97 24.20
C LEU A 16 1.19 -15.45 22.86
N GLU A 17 1.13 -16.76 22.63
CA GLU A 17 0.47 -17.33 21.46
C GLU A 17 -1.03 -17.03 21.46
N GLN A 18 -1.68 -17.17 22.62
CA GLN A 18 -3.09 -16.84 22.78
C GLN A 18 -3.33 -15.34 22.49
N ASN A 19 -2.51 -14.46 23.08
CA ASN A 19 -2.58 -13.02 22.81
C ASN A 19 -2.33 -12.70 21.33
N SER A 20 -1.40 -13.40 20.66
CA SER A 20 -1.14 -13.21 19.24
C SER A 20 -2.32 -13.67 18.37
N ARG A 21 -3.03 -14.74 18.76
CA ARG A 21 -4.23 -15.22 18.06
C ARG A 21 -5.40 -14.25 18.24
N GLU A 22 -5.58 -13.75 19.46
CA GLU A 22 -6.59 -12.74 19.80
C GLU A 22 -6.33 -11.43 19.03
N LEU A 23 -5.08 -10.96 19.00
CA LEU A 23 -4.69 -9.77 18.24
C LEU A 23 -4.89 -9.96 16.74
N SER A 24 -4.53 -11.11 16.18
CA SER A 24 -4.75 -11.43 14.76
C SER A 24 -6.24 -11.40 14.40
N THR A 25 -7.09 -11.90 15.30
CA THR A 25 -8.55 -11.87 15.15
C THR A 25 -9.09 -10.44 15.22
N GLN A 26 -8.58 -9.62 16.15
CA GLN A 26 -8.92 -8.20 16.24
C GLN A 26 -8.52 -7.43 14.97
N VAL A 27 -7.33 -7.68 14.43
CA VAL A 27 -6.86 -7.05 13.19
C VAL A 27 -7.76 -7.41 12.02
N LEU A 28 -8.17 -8.68 11.90
CA LEU A 28 -9.09 -9.11 10.85
C LEU A 28 -10.45 -8.41 10.96
N GLN A 29 -11.00 -8.34 12.18
CA GLN A 29 -12.27 -7.63 12.44
C GLN A 29 -12.14 -6.13 12.12
N HIS A 30 -11.03 -5.51 12.49
CA HIS A 30 -10.77 -4.10 12.22
C HIS A 30 -10.66 -3.82 10.71
N ASN A 31 -9.97 -4.68 9.96
CA ASN A 31 -9.90 -4.58 8.50
C ASN A 31 -11.29 -4.69 7.87
N GLN A 32 -12.11 -5.65 8.32
CA GLN A 32 -13.47 -5.82 7.80
C GLN A 32 -14.35 -4.58 8.06
N ILE A 33 -14.24 -3.95 9.23
CA ILE A 33 -14.95 -2.70 9.54
C ILE A 33 -14.45 -1.56 8.66
N THR A 34 -13.14 -1.47 8.45
CA THR A 34 -12.51 -0.44 7.62
C THR A 34 -12.98 -0.54 6.16
N ASP A 35 -13.04 -1.74 5.60
CA ASP A 35 -13.54 -1.96 4.24
C ASP A 35 -15.01 -1.55 4.12
N ARG A 36 -15.84 -1.91 5.10
CA ARG A 36 -17.25 -1.47 5.15
C ARG A 36 -17.36 0.05 5.24
N MET A 37 -16.52 0.72 6.03
CA MET A 37 -16.49 2.17 6.16
C MET A 37 -16.15 2.84 4.82
N ARG A 38 -15.10 2.37 4.13
CA ARG A 38 -14.73 2.86 2.80
C ARG A 38 -15.85 2.71 1.77
N HIS A 39 -16.59 1.61 1.81
CA HIS A 39 -17.76 1.43 0.94
C HIS A 39 -18.84 2.48 1.21
N TYR A 40 -19.15 2.78 2.48
CA TYR A 40 -20.13 3.82 2.82
C TYR A 40 -19.63 5.23 2.47
N GLU A 41 -18.35 5.52 2.64
CA GLU A 41 -17.74 6.80 2.22
C GLU A 41 -17.83 7.00 0.70
N ALA A 42 -17.46 5.98 -0.08
CA ALA A 42 -17.59 6.01 -1.53
C ALA A 42 -19.05 6.19 -1.98
N GLN A 43 -20.00 5.54 -1.29
CA GLN A 43 -21.43 5.71 -1.56
C GLN A 43 -21.93 7.11 -1.17
N GLY A 44 -21.41 7.70 -0.09
CA GLY A 44 -21.70 9.06 0.33
C GLY A 44 -21.32 10.09 -0.73
N HIS A 45 -20.11 9.97 -1.30
CA HIS A 45 -19.67 10.83 -2.40
C HIS A 45 -20.60 10.82 -3.61
N PHE A 46 -21.13 9.64 -3.97
CA PHE A 46 -22.11 9.54 -5.06
C PHE A 46 -23.43 10.25 -4.73
N SER A 47 -23.91 10.12 -3.49
CA SER A 47 -25.11 10.82 -3.03
C SER A 47 -24.92 12.34 -3.06
N ASP A 48 -23.77 12.84 -2.63
CA ASP A 48 -23.45 14.27 -2.63
C ASP A 48 -23.38 14.84 -4.05
N GLN A 49 -22.75 14.11 -4.98
CA GLN A 49 -22.71 14.48 -6.40
C GLN A 49 -24.12 14.54 -7.01
N LEU A 50 -24.93 13.52 -6.78
CA LEU A 50 -26.31 13.49 -7.27
C LEU A 50 -27.14 14.64 -6.69
N GLN A 51 -26.94 14.96 -5.40
CA GLN A 51 -27.61 16.09 -4.75
C GLN A 51 -27.15 17.44 -5.32
N GLN A 52 -25.87 17.57 -5.66
CA GLN A 52 -25.33 18.76 -6.32
C GLN A 52 -25.90 18.94 -7.73
N GLU A 53 -25.93 17.89 -8.56
CA GLU A 53 -26.52 17.96 -9.90
C GLU A 53 -28.02 18.27 -9.85
N LEU A 54 -28.74 17.66 -8.90
CA LEU A 54 -30.15 17.95 -8.68
C LEU A 54 -30.35 19.43 -8.31
N GLN A 55 -29.50 19.97 -7.43
CA GLN A 55 -29.58 21.37 -7.02
C GLN A 55 -29.28 22.33 -8.18
N GLN A 56 -28.26 22.03 -8.98
CA GLN A 56 -27.91 22.81 -10.17
C GLN A 56 -29.05 22.80 -11.21
N SER A 57 -29.67 21.64 -11.43
CA SER A 57 -30.83 21.50 -12.32
C SER A 57 -32.04 22.30 -11.81
N LYS A 58 -32.31 22.26 -10.50
CA LYS A 58 -33.36 23.08 -9.87
C LYS A 58 -33.11 24.58 -10.06
N GLU A 59 -31.88 25.05 -9.83
CA GLU A 59 -31.52 26.47 -10.03
C GLU A 59 -31.68 26.89 -11.49
N ARG A 60 -31.27 26.04 -12.43
CA ARG A 60 -31.45 26.28 -13.86
C ARG A 60 -32.94 26.38 -14.24
N ILE A 61 -33.77 25.47 -13.72
CA ILE A 61 -35.22 25.51 -13.93
C ILE A 61 -35.84 26.78 -13.33
N GLN A 62 -35.42 27.17 -12.12
CA GLN A 62 -35.89 28.41 -11.49
C GLN A 62 -35.50 29.65 -12.30
N ALA A 63 -34.28 29.73 -12.82
CA ALA A 63 -33.84 30.82 -13.67
C ALA A 63 -34.65 30.91 -14.96
N LEU A 64 -34.83 29.77 -15.65
CA LEU A 64 -35.65 29.70 -16.87
C LEU A 64 -37.13 30.00 -16.60
N SER A 65 -37.65 29.58 -15.44
CA SER A 65 -39.01 29.91 -15.01
C SER A 65 -39.16 31.42 -14.78
N LYS A 66 -38.20 32.05 -14.10
CA LYS A 66 -38.19 33.51 -13.89
C LYS A 66 -38.16 34.26 -15.23
N GLN A 67 -37.26 33.87 -16.13
CA GLN A 67 -37.19 34.45 -17.48
C GLN A 67 -38.51 34.28 -18.24
N ASN A 68 -39.13 33.09 -18.17
CA ASN A 68 -40.44 32.86 -18.79
C ASN A 68 -41.54 33.73 -18.18
N THR A 69 -41.56 33.93 -16.86
CA THR A 69 -42.53 34.82 -16.22
C THR A 69 -42.30 36.27 -16.62
N GLU A 70 -41.05 36.72 -16.70
CA GLU A 70 -40.67 38.08 -17.08
C GLU A 70 -41.05 38.37 -18.54
N LEU A 71 -40.74 37.45 -19.45
CA LEU A 71 -41.17 37.53 -20.86
C LEU A 71 -42.69 37.54 -20.98
N ARG A 72 -43.42 36.71 -20.22
CA ARG A 72 -44.89 36.74 -20.18
C ARG A 72 -45.44 38.08 -19.67
N THR A 73 -44.81 38.68 -18.66
CA THR A 73 -45.22 40.00 -18.16
C THR A 73 -44.92 41.12 -19.15
N LEU A 74 -43.78 41.08 -19.84
CA LEU A 74 -43.42 42.06 -20.88
C LEU A 74 -44.39 41.97 -22.06
N LEU A 75 -44.73 40.76 -22.51
CA LEU A 75 -45.72 40.53 -23.56
C LEU A 75 -47.10 41.06 -23.16
N ALA A 76 -47.54 40.81 -21.91
CA ALA A 76 -48.81 41.34 -21.40
C ALA A 76 -48.83 42.88 -21.27
N GLN A 77 -47.69 43.50 -20.94
CA GLN A 77 -47.55 44.96 -20.88
C GLN A 77 -47.54 45.60 -22.28
N SER A 78 -46.92 44.95 -23.27
CA SER A 78 -46.99 45.41 -24.66
C SER A 78 -48.39 45.27 -25.26
N ASP A 79 -49.15 44.26 -24.85
CA ASP A 79 -50.52 44.01 -25.34
C ASP A 79 -51.57 44.93 -24.66
N SER A 80 -51.23 45.52 -23.51
CA SER A 80 -52.05 46.53 -22.81
C SER A 80 -51.71 47.97 -23.18
N GLY A 81 -50.67 48.19 -23.99
CA GLY A 81 -50.24 49.52 -24.48
C GLY A 81 -51.10 50.12 -25.58
N ASP A 82 -52.02 49.36 -26.19
CA ASP A 82 -52.82 49.81 -27.34
C ASP A 82 -54.26 50.25 -26.97
N ALA A 83 -54.61 50.29 -25.67
CA ALA A 83 -56.01 50.45 -25.25
C ALA A 83 -56.32 51.62 -24.29
N ASN A 84 -55.38 52.47 -23.87
CA ASN A 84 -55.76 53.51 -22.90
C ASN A 84 -54.93 54.81 -22.94
N ALA A 85 -55.11 55.60 -24.00
CA ALA A 85 -54.82 57.02 -23.98
C ALA A 85 -56.01 57.80 -23.39
N ARG A 86 -56.12 57.88 -22.06
CA ARG A 86 -56.85 58.93 -21.34
C ARG A 86 -56.64 58.83 -19.83
N ASP A 87 -55.95 59.82 -19.28
CA ASP A 87 -56.43 60.71 -18.21
C ASP A 87 -55.30 61.12 -17.26
N GLY A 88 -55.22 62.42 -16.99
CA GLY A 88 -54.11 63.07 -16.33
C GLY A 88 -54.30 63.18 -14.82
N SER A 89 -53.25 62.87 -14.07
CA SER A 89 -52.77 63.65 -12.91
C SER A 89 -51.46 63.02 -12.42
N THR A 90 -50.47 63.88 -12.16
CA THR A 90 -49.06 63.57 -11.85
C THR A 90 -48.85 62.41 -10.85
N PRO A 91 -47.98 61.44 -11.19
CA PRO A 91 -46.53 61.55 -10.92
C PRO A 91 -45.73 61.40 -12.22
N ALA A 92 -46.11 62.20 -13.24
CA ALA A 92 -45.55 62.11 -14.57
C ALA A 92 -44.10 62.60 -14.64
N THR A 93 -43.62 63.37 -13.66
CA THR A 93 -42.21 63.80 -13.57
C THR A 93 -41.36 62.68 -12.98
N ASP A 94 -41.72 62.12 -11.83
CA ASP A 94 -40.94 61.02 -11.20
C ASP A 94 -40.90 59.76 -12.08
N ARG A 95 -42.00 59.41 -12.76
CA ARG A 95 -42.00 58.29 -13.73
C ARG A 95 -41.19 58.57 -14.98
N LYS A 96 -41.14 59.83 -15.43
CA LYS A 96 -40.26 60.23 -16.54
C LYS A 96 -38.82 60.27 -16.09
N ASP A 97 -38.53 60.70 -14.87
CA ASP A 97 -37.18 60.74 -14.30
C ASP A 97 -36.65 59.32 -14.03
N ASP A 98 -37.48 58.40 -13.55
CA ASP A 98 -37.14 56.97 -13.42
C ASP A 98 -36.98 56.30 -14.79
N MET A 99 -37.82 56.64 -15.77
CA MET A 99 -37.70 56.13 -17.14
C MET A 99 -36.48 56.72 -17.85
N LEU A 100 -36.15 57.99 -17.62
CA LEU A 100 -34.94 58.64 -18.12
C LEU A 100 -33.70 58.09 -17.41
N ALA A 101 -33.77 57.78 -16.12
CA ALA A 101 -32.70 57.10 -15.40
C ALA A 101 -32.48 55.69 -15.97
N THR A 102 -33.56 54.94 -16.21
CA THR A 102 -33.52 53.60 -16.82
C THR A 102 -33.00 53.64 -18.26
N LEU A 103 -33.48 54.58 -19.08
CA LEU A 103 -32.96 54.79 -20.43
C LEU A 103 -31.49 55.24 -20.39
N SER A 104 -31.10 56.11 -19.46
CA SER A 104 -29.70 56.54 -19.33
C SER A 104 -28.79 55.39 -18.91
N ALA A 105 -29.27 54.48 -18.06
CA ALA A 105 -28.56 53.28 -17.66
C ALA A 105 -28.46 52.29 -18.84
N SER A 106 -29.54 52.13 -19.60
CA SER A 106 -29.55 51.31 -20.82
C SER A 106 -28.64 51.88 -21.90
N VAL A 107 -28.62 53.20 -22.11
CA VAL A 107 -27.71 53.88 -23.04
C VAL A 107 -26.27 53.69 -22.59
N ARG A 108 -25.94 53.88 -21.31
CA ARG A 108 -24.58 53.61 -20.79
C ARG A 108 -24.18 52.15 -20.94
N GLN A 109 -25.11 51.23 -20.76
CA GLN A 109 -24.86 49.80 -20.97
C GLN A 109 -24.61 49.49 -22.44
N LEU A 110 -25.42 50.06 -23.34
CA LEU A 110 -25.22 49.93 -24.79
C LEU A 110 -23.92 50.61 -25.25
N GLU A 111 -23.51 51.71 -24.62
CA GLU A 111 -22.22 52.36 -24.86
C GLU A 111 -21.06 51.47 -24.41
N LEU A 112 -21.17 50.82 -23.24
CA LEU A 112 -20.20 49.83 -22.76
C LEU A 112 -20.13 48.60 -23.67
N GLU A 113 -21.27 48.07 -24.08
CA GLU A 113 -21.35 46.93 -25.01
C GLU A 113 -20.78 47.32 -26.38
N ARG A 114 -21.08 48.52 -26.88
CA ARG A 114 -20.47 49.07 -28.11
C ARG A 114 -18.96 49.19 -27.97
N ASP A 115 -18.47 49.74 -26.86
CA ASP A 115 -17.03 49.92 -26.64
C ASP A 115 -16.32 48.57 -26.50
N GLN A 116 -16.98 47.59 -25.88
CA GLN A 116 -16.49 46.22 -25.77
C GLN A 116 -16.49 45.49 -27.12
N LEU A 117 -17.52 45.67 -27.95
CA LEU A 117 -17.57 45.17 -29.32
C LEU A 117 -16.56 45.87 -30.23
N LEU A 118 -16.34 47.17 -30.06
CA LEU A 118 -15.29 47.92 -30.75
C LEU A 118 -13.90 47.44 -30.34
N GLU A 119 -13.68 47.12 -29.07
CA GLU A 119 -12.40 46.56 -28.61
C GLU A 119 -12.21 45.12 -29.10
N GLN A 120 -13.28 44.31 -29.17
CA GLN A 120 -13.24 42.99 -29.81
C GLN A 120 -12.96 43.09 -31.32
N LEU A 121 -13.60 44.03 -32.02
CA LEU A 121 -13.33 44.32 -33.43
C LEU A 121 -11.91 44.85 -33.63
N LYS A 122 -11.40 45.70 -32.74
CA LYS A 122 -10.01 46.17 -32.76
C LYS A 122 -9.03 45.03 -32.47
N GLY A 123 -9.38 44.10 -31.59
CA GLY A 123 -8.62 42.86 -31.37
C GLY A 123 -8.56 41.97 -32.61
N LEU A 124 -9.66 41.89 -33.37
CA LEU A 124 -9.72 41.20 -34.67
C LEU A 124 -8.98 41.98 -35.77
N GLN A 125 -9.05 43.32 -35.76
CA GLN A 125 -8.38 44.18 -36.72
C GLN A 125 -6.86 44.28 -36.45
N VAL A 126 -6.40 44.07 -35.21
CA VAL A 126 -4.98 43.87 -34.87
C VAL A 126 -4.46 42.53 -35.39
N THR A 127 -5.33 41.52 -35.58
CA THR A 127 -4.95 40.29 -36.32
C THR A 127 -5.01 40.43 -37.84
N GLU A 128 -5.70 41.45 -38.37
CA GLU A 128 -5.74 41.80 -39.80
C GLU A 128 -4.75 42.93 -40.18
N GLY A 129 -4.07 43.54 -39.20
CA GLY A 129 -3.23 44.73 -39.35
C GLY A 129 -1.88 44.54 -40.07
N ASP A 130 -1.56 43.33 -40.53
CA ASP A 130 -0.36 43.08 -41.36
C ASP A 130 -0.64 43.13 -42.87
N VAL A 131 -1.88 43.42 -43.30
CA VAL A 131 -2.20 43.56 -44.73
C VAL A 131 -3.14 44.72 -45.00
N ALA A 132 -2.64 45.96 -44.92
CA ALA A 132 -3.10 47.05 -45.80
C ALA A 132 -2.20 48.29 -45.71
N ALA A 133 -1.38 48.48 -46.74
CA ALA A 133 -0.90 49.81 -47.12
C ALA A 133 -1.07 49.99 -48.64
N SER A 134 -2.22 50.53 -49.06
CA SER A 134 -2.30 51.60 -50.07
C SER A 134 -3.76 52.06 -50.23
N PRO A 135 -4.03 53.38 -50.40
CA PRO A 135 -5.37 53.94 -50.57
C PRO A 135 -5.74 54.08 -52.05
N GLU A 136 -7.03 53.91 -52.41
CA GLU A 136 -7.76 54.76 -53.39
C GLU A 136 -9.21 54.27 -53.65
N GLU A 137 -10.16 55.16 -53.36
CA GLU A 137 -11.42 55.52 -54.08
C GLU A 137 -12.61 54.53 -54.30
N PRO A 138 -13.85 55.06 -54.51
CA PRO A 138 -15.11 54.42 -54.11
C PRO A 138 -15.97 53.79 -55.24
N ALA A 139 -16.69 52.70 -54.88
CA ALA A 139 -17.92 52.11 -55.47
C ALA A 139 -17.79 51.34 -56.82
N PRO A 140 -18.56 50.24 -57.09
CA PRO A 140 -20.01 50.10 -56.86
C PRO A 140 -20.53 48.77 -56.25
N LEU A 141 -21.71 48.94 -55.65
CA LEU A 141 -22.65 48.01 -55.01
C LEU A 141 -22.92 46.67 -55.73
N GLY A 142 -22.89 45.58 -54.95
CA GLY A 142 -23.89 44.50 -55.05
C GLY A 142 -23.39 43.07 -55.31
N ALA A 143 -22.25 42.89 -55.97
CA ALA A 143 -21.73 41.54 -56.30
C ALA A 143 -20.66 41.04 -55.31
N ASP A 144 -19.86 41.95 -54.75
CA ASP A 144 -18.73 41.62 -53.87
C ASP A 144 -19.17 41.04 -52.52
N GLU A 145 -20.36 41.37 -52.02
CA GLU A 145 -20.82 40.87 -50.70
C GLU A 145 -21.26 39.41 -50.75
N ASP A 146 -21.90 38.99 -51.84
CA ASP A 146 -22.32 37.59 -52.02
C ASP A 146 -21.10 36.68 -52.25
N GLU A 147 -20.08 37.16 -52.96
CA GLU A 147 -18.82 36.43 -53.17
C GLU A 147 -17.98 36.34 -51.88
N LYS A 148 -17.95 37.42 -51.07
CA LYS A 148 -17.34 37.41 -49.73
C LYS A 148 -18.06 36.47 -48.76
N LYS A 149 -19.39 36.39 -48.85
CA LYS A 149 -20.19 35.46 -48.03
C LYS A 149 -19.95 34.01 -48.45
N LEU A 150 -19.87 33.72 -49.74
CA LEU A 150 -19.55 32.39 -50.27
C LEU A 150 -18.15 31.94 -49.82
N THR A 151 -17.14 32.78 -49.97
CA THR A 151 -15.77 32.49 -49.53
C THR A 151 -15.66 32.35 -48.00
N ALA A 152 -16.37 33.17 -47.22
CA ALA A 152 -16.44 33.00 -45.77
C ALA A 152 -17.12 31.68 -45.35
N MET A 153 -18.17 31.27 -46.07
CA MET A 153 -18.86 30.01 -45.84
C MET A 153 -17.98 28.80 -46.20
N GLU A 154 -17.20 28.90 -47.27
CA GLU A 154 -16.24 27.88 -47.71
C GLU A 154 -15.07 27.73 -46.73
N GLN A 155 -14.52 28.85 -46.23
CA GLN A 155 -13.50 28.82 -45.17
C GLN A 155 -14.04 28.21 -43.86
N LEU A 156 -15.31 28.48 -43.53
CA LEU A 156 -15.96 27.90 -42.37
C LEU A 156 -16.15 26.38 -42.55
N GLU A 157 -16.58 25.94 -43.73
CA GLU A 157 -16.69 24.52 -44.08
C GLU A 157 -15.33 23.82 -44.01
N GLU A 158 -14.27 24.45 -44.52
CA GLU A 158 -12.91 23.90 -44.45
C GLU A 158 -12.47 23.74 -42.99
N ARG A 159 -12.69 24.76 -42.15
CA ARG A 159 -12.36 24.71 -40.72
C ARG A 159 -13.16 23.65 -39.98
N PHE A 160 -14.46 23.51 -40.26
CA PHE A 160 -15.27 22.44 -39.68
C PHE A 160 -14.77 21.06 -40.11
N THR A 161 -14.47 20.90 -41.39
CA THR A 161 -13.95 19.63 -41.94
C THR A 161 -12.61 19.27 -41.30
N ARG A 162 -11.72 20.24 -41.12
CA ARG A 162 -10.43 20.04 -40.45
C ARG A 162 -10.63 19.64 -38.98
N THR A 163 -11.45 20.39 -38.25
CA THR A 163 -11.74 20.11 -36.83
C THR A 163 -12.38 18.73 -36.66
N MET A 164 -13.29 18.33 -37.56
CA MET A 164 -13.91 16.99 -37.51
C MET A 164 -12.91 15.87 -37.75
N LYS A 165 -11.93 16.07 -38.63
CA LYS A 165 -10.83 15.11 -38.83
C LYS A 165 -9.96 15.02 -37.58
N GLU A 166 -9.57 16.15 -37.00
CA GLU A 166 -8.80 16.19 -35.76
C GLU A 166 -9.54 15.50 -34.61
N VAL A 167 -10.85 15.72 -34.48
CA VAL A 167 -11.68 15.03 -33.46
C VAL A 167 -11.72 13.52 -33.70
N ALA A 168 -11.80 13.07 -34.96
CA ALA A 168 -11.74 11.65 -35.28
C ALA A 168 -10.38 11.03 -34.93
N GLU A 169 -9.28 11.69 -35.31
CA GLU A 169 -7.92 11.24 -35.00
C GLU A 169 -7.66 11.20 -33.49
N LEU A 170 -8.11 12.21 -32.75
CA LEU A 170 -8.02 12.25 -31.29
C LEU A 170 -8.89 11.17 -30.64
N SER A 171 -10.05 10.84 -31.21
CA SER A 171 -10.90 9.74 -30.75
C SER A 171 -10.22 8.39 -30.94
N ASP A 172 -9.58 8.16 -32.08
CA ASP A 172 -8.84 6.92 -32.35
C ASP A 172 -7.61 6.78 -31.43
N GLU A 173 -6.87 7.87 -31.20
CA GLU A 173 -5.75 7.88 -30.26
C GLU A 173 -6.21 7.63 -28.83
N LYS A 174 -7.33 8.23 -28.43
CA LYS A 174 -7.94 7.96 -27.11
C LYS A 174 -8.27 6.48 -26.96
N GLN A 175 -8.91 5.85 -27.94
CA GLN A 175 -9.24 4.42 -27.89
C GLN A 175 -7.97 3.56 -27.78
N ARG A 176 -6.92 3.90 -28.55
CA ARG A 176 -5.61 3.23 -28.47
C ARG A 176 -5.02 3.33 -27.06
N LEU A 177 -5.06 4.51 -26.45
CA LEU A 177 -4.57 4.71 -25.09
C LEU A 177 -5.40 3.96 -24.05
N GLU A 178 -6.73 3.93 -24.19
CA GLU A 178 -7.62 3.15 -23.31
C GLU A 178 -7.30 1.65 -23.38
N HIS A 179 -7.05 1.11 -24.57
CA HIS A 179 -6.60 -0.28 -24.73
C HIS A 179 -5.25 -0.53 -24.07
N LEU A 180 -4.30 0.39 -24.20
CA LEU A 180 -2.98 0.28 -23.56
C LEU A 180 -3.11 0.31 -22.03
N VAL A 181 -3.95 1.18 -21.48
CA VAL A 181 -4.21 1.25 -20.04
C VAL A 181 -4.80 -0.07 -19.53
N LEU A 182 -5.78 -0.65 -20.24
CA LEU A 182 -6.34 -1.95 -19.89
C LEU A 182 -5.26 -3.07 -19.90
N GLN A 183 -4.35 -3.07 -20.87
CA GLN A 183 -3.26 -4.03 -20.91
C GLN A 183 -2.30 -3.84 -19.73
N LEU A 184 -1.87 -2.60 -19.46
CA LEU A 184 -0.98 -2.29 -18.34
C LEU A 184 -1.61 -2.64 -16.99
N GLN A 185 -2.93 -2.51 -16.86
CA GLN A 185 -3.66 -2.96 -15.68
C GLN A 185 -3.55 -4.48 -15.52
N GLY A 186 -3.78 -5.25 -16.58
CA GLY A 186 -3.61 -6.71 -16.55
C GLY A 186 -2.17 -7.15 -16.25
N GLU A 187 -1.17 -6.45 -16.79
CA GLU A 187 0.24 -6.67 -16.45
C GLU A 187 0.52 -6.37 -14.97
N THR A 188 -0.06 -5.30 -14.43
CA THR A 188 0.08 -4.91 -13.03
C THR A 188 -0.58 -5.92 -12.09
N GLU A 189 -1.75 -6.44 -12.44
CA GLU A 189 -2.42 -7.53 -11.70
C GLU A 189 -1.54 -8.78 -11.66
N THR A 190 -0.99 -9.19 -12.80
CA THR A 190 -0.09 -10.35 -12.90
C THR A 190 1.18 -10.16 -12.05
N ILE A 191 1.78 -8.96 -12.07
CA ILE A 191 2.91 -8.63 -11.18
C ILE A 191 2.51 -8.76 -9.71
N GLY A 192 1.30 -8.32 -9.35
CA GLY A 192 0.73 -8.49 -8.01
C GLY A 192 0.68 -9.95 -7.57
N GLU A 193 0.24 -10.86 -8.45
CA GLU A 193 0.23 -12.30 -8.19
C GLU A 193 1.64 -12.86 -7.94
N TYR A 194 2.63 -12.44 -8.73
CA TYR A 194 4.04 -12.83 -8.51
C TYR A 194 4.57 -12.37 -7.15
N ILE A 195 4.22 -11.16 -6.71
CA ILE A 195 4.61 -10.65 -5.40
C ILE A 195 3.99 -11.52 -4.29
N ALA A 196 2.70 -11.86 -4.39
CA ALA A 196 2.02 -12.70 -3.42
C ALA A 196 2.63 -14.12 -3.34
N LEU A 197 2.94 -14.71 -4.50
CA LEU A 197 3.63 -16.01 -4.57
C LEU A 197 5.01 -15.95 -3.92
N TYR A 198 5.80 -14.92 -4.23
CA TYR A 198 7.12 -14.72 -3.66
C TYR A 198 7.06 -14.54 -2.13
N GLN A 199 6.10 -13.76 -1.63
CA GLN A 199 5.90 -13.58 -0.20
C GLN A 199 5.57 -14.91 0.49
N THR A 200 4.65 -15.69 -0.08
CA THR A 200 4.28 -17.02 0.42
C THR A 200 5.49 -17.96 0.43
N GLN A 201 6.23 -18.03 -0.67
CA GLN A 201 7.43 -18.84 -0.78
C GLN A 201 8.48 -18.45 0.27
N ARG A 202 8.66 -17.15 0.51
CA ARG A 202 9.61 -16.64 1.51
C ARG A 202 9.19 -17.00 2.94
N ILE A 203 7.89 -17.01 3.23
CA ILE A 203 7.38 -17.46 4.55
C ILE A 203 7.70 -18.94 4.75
N VAL A 204 7.43 -19.79 3.76
CA VAL A 204 7.73 -21.23 3.82
C VAL A 204 9.23 -21.49 4.03
N LEU A 205 10.09 -20.77 3.31
CA LEU A 205 11.54 -20.90 3.46
C LEU A 205 12.03 -20.48 4.85
N ARG A 206 11.50 -19.38 5.41
CA ARG A 206 11.82 -18.96 6.77
C ARG A 206 11.35 -19.99 7.80
N GLN A 207 10.17 -20.59 7.60
CA GLN A 207 9.67 -21.61 8.50
C GLN A 207 10.58 -22.84 8.49
N ARG A 208 10.93 -23.36 7.30
CA ARG A 208 11.84 -24.49 7.18
C ARG A 208 13.22 -24.21 7.77
N ALA A 209 13.72 -22.97 7.67
CA ALA A 209 14.97 -22.57 8.31
C ALA A 209 14.86 -22.64 9.83
N ARG A 210 13.77 -22.09 10.41
CA ARG A 210 13.51 -22.19 11.86
C ARG A 210 13.39 -23.63 12.34
N ASP A 211 12.64 -24.48 11.63
CA ASP A 211 12.49 -25.88 12.00
C ASP A 211 13.85 -26.61 12.03
N LYS A 212 14.74 -26.31 11.06
CA LYS A 212 16.11 -26.84 11.04
C LYS A 212 16.97 -26.31 12.19
N ASP A 213 16.90 -25.01 12.47
CA ASP A 213 17.64 -24.39 13.57
C ASP A 213 17.20 -24.98 14.92
N GLU A 214 15.90 -25.23 15.11
CA GLU A 214 15.36 -25.91 16.29
C GLU A 214 15.87 -27.36 16.40
N GLN A 215 15.89 -28.11 15.29
CA GLN A 215 16.45 -29.46 15.26
C GLN A 215 17.94 -29.47 15.61
N LEU A 216 18.72 -28.54 15.05
CA LEU A 216 20.13 -28.39 15.36
C LEU A 216 20.35 -28.01 16.83
N ALA A 217 19.53 -27.12 17.38
CA ALA A 217 19.60 -26.74 18.79
C ALA A 217 19.31 -27.94 19.71
N ARG A 218 18.30 -28.76 19.40
CA ARG A 218 17.99 -30.00 20.15
C ARG A 218 19.16 -30.99 20.09
N LEU A 219 19.72 -31.22 18.91
CA LEU A 219 20.88 -32.12 18.76
C LEU A 219 22.12 -31.60 19.51
N ALA A 220 22.35 -30.28 19.52
CA ALA A 220 23.43 -29.67 20.26
C ALA A 220 23.26 -29.86 21.78
N GLN A 221 22.02 -29.71 22.28
CA GLN A 221 21.66 -29.97 23.67
C GLN A 221 21.87 -31.46 24.03
N ASP A 222 21.35 -32.38 23.23
CA ASP A 222 21.51 -33.82 23.45
C ASP A 222 22.99 -34.24 23.49
N ARG A 223 23.82 -33.64 22.64
CA ARG A 223 25.28 -33.87 22.65
C ARG A 223 25.92 -33.40 23.94
N GLU A 224 25.52 -32.26 24.47
CA GLU A 224 26.05 -31.72 25.72
C GLU A 224 25.60 -32.54 26.94
N ASP A 225 24.34 -32.98 26.95
CA ASP A 225 23.80 -33.87 27.97
C ASP A 225 24.53 -35.22 27.98
N LEU A 226 24.80 -35.80 26.79
CA LEU A 226 25.60 -37.02 26.69
C LEU A 226 27.04 -36.83 27.16
N ARG A 227 27.69 -35.71 26.82
CA ARG A 227 29.03 -35.38 27.33
C ARG A 227 29.05 -35.30 28.85
N SER A 228 28.06 -34.64 29.44
CA SER A 228 27.91 -34.54 30.90
C SER A 228 27.69 -35.91 31.55
N LYS A 229 26.84 -36.76 30.97
CA LYS A 229 26.63 -38.15 31.44
C LYS A 229 27.89 -39.00 31.36
N LEU A 230 28.66 -38.88 30.27
CA LEU A 230 29.93 -39.58 30.10
C LEU A 230 30.99 -39.10 31.08
N ALA A 231 31.09 -37.78 31.34
CA ALA A 231 31.99 -37.24 32.36
C ALA A 231 31.64 -37.76 33.76
N ASN A 232 30.35 -37.80 34.11
CA ASN A 232 29.86 -38.38 35.36
C ASN A 232 30.20 -39.87 35.48
N LEU A 233 29.99 -40.63 34.41
CA LEU A 233 30.37 -42.04 34.36
C LEU A 233 31.88 -42.21 34.56
N ASN A 234 32.70 -41.41 33.85
CA ASN A 234 34.15 -41.47 33.96
C ASN A 234 34.62 -41.19 35.39
N ASN A 235 34.05 -40.19 36.05
CA ASN A 235 34.32 -39.86 37.46
C ASN A 235 33.93 -41.00 38.41
N LEU A 236 32.79 -41.66 38.18
CA LEU A 236 32.35 -42.80 38.97
C LEU A 236 33.25 -44.04 38.77
N VAL A 237 33.69 -44.29 37.53
CA VAL A 237 34.65 -45.37 37.21
C VAL A 237 36.00 -45.11 37.87
N HIS A 238 36.55 -43.90 37.75
CA HIS A 238 37.80 -43.53 38.44
C HIS A 238 37.71 -43.70 39.96
N ARG A 239 36.54 -43.44 40.56
CA ARG A 239 36.32 -43.67 42.01
C ARG A 239 36.29 -45.16 42.39
N LEU A 240 35.74 -46.01 41.53
CA LEU A 240 35.73 -47.47 41.75
C LEU A 240 37.12 -48.08 41.55
N VAL A 241 37.87 -47.63 40.54
CA VAL A 241 39.24 -48.10 40.26
C VAL A 241 40.25 -47.53 41.27
N GLY A 242 40.20 -46.23 41.56
CA GLY A 242 41.04 -45.58 42.58
C GLY A 242 40.71 -46.01 44.01
N GLY A 243 39.48 -46.46 44.27
CA GLY A 243 39.08 -47.12 45.53
C GLY A 243 39.63 -48.54 45.71
N GLN A 244 40.20 -49.15 44.65
CA GLN A 244 40.91 -50.44 44.74
C GLN A 244 42.43 -50.28 44.96
N GLU A 245 43.01 -49.08 44.82
CA GLU A 245 44.44 -48.83 45.04
C GLU A 245 44.79 -48.61 46.53
N GLY A 246 44.07 -49.30 47.41
CA GLY A 246 44.29 -49.31 48.84
C GLY A 246 45.16 -50.45 49.35
N THR A 247 45.96 -51.14 48.53
CA THR A 247 47.08 -52.00 49.01
C THR A 247 48.04 -52.37 47.86
N ARG A 248 49.12 -51.58 47.64
CA ARG A 248 50.49 -52.06 47.34
C ARG A 248 51.46 -50.93 46.96
N VAL A 249 52.32 -50.59 47.92
CA VAL A 249 53.75 -50.28 47.84
C VAL A 249 54.30 -49.76 46.49
N GLY A 250 54.63 -48.46 46.49
CA GLY A 250 55.93 -47.89 46.12
C GLY A 250 56.59 -48.27 44.79
N THR A 251 56.75 -47.28 43.91
CA THR A 251 58.04 -46.92 43.31
C THR A 251 57.91 -45.54 42.68
N ALA A 252 58.82 -44.65 43.08
CA ALA A 252 59.04 -43.39 42.40
C ALA A 252 59.74 -43.68 41.07
N ASP A 253 59.27 -43.12 39.97
CA ASP A 253 60.17 -42.63 38.92
C ASP A 253 59.48 -41.63 37.98
N THR A 254 59.90 -40.37 38.16
CA THR A 254 60.30 -39.42 37.13
C THR A 254 60.01 -39.78 35.67
N VAL A 255 59.10 -39.04 35.01
CA VAL A 255 59.32 -38.51 33.66
C VAL A 255 58.62 -37.15 33.52
N GLN A 256 59.43 -36.12 33.27
CA GLN A 256 59.06 -34.77 32.82
C GLN A 256 58.74 -34.72 31.33
N SER A 257 58.08 -33.63 30.93
CA SER A 257 57.83 -33.07 29.58
C SER A 257 56.45 -33.40 29.00
N GLN A 258 55.65 -32.44 28.54
CA GLN A 258 56.00 -31.19 27.88
C GLN A 258 54.85 -30.19 27.99
N VAL A 259 55.20 -28.94 28.32
CA VAL A 259 54.31 -27.77 28.30
C VAL A 259 54.48 -27.06 26.96
N VAL A 260 53.39 -26.79 26.24
CA VAL A 260 53.28 -25.65 25.31
C VAL A 260 51.85 -25.08 25.39
N PRO A 261 51.65 -23.74 25.36
CA PRO A 261 50.46 -23.08 25.90
C PRO A 261 49.53 -22.47 24.83
N ASN A 262 48.38 -21.98 25.34
CA ASN A 262 47.46 -20.96 24.84
C ASN A 262 46.11 -21.39 24.21
N GLY A 263 45.05 -20.85 24.81
CA GLY A 263 43.68 -20.79 24.30
C GLY A 263 42.69 -20.59 25.44
N ASP A 264 42.40 -19.32 25.76
CA ASP A 264 41.55 -18.85 26.86
C ASP A 264 40.18 -19.55 26.94
N VAL A 265 39.86 -20.10 28.11
CA VAL A 265 38.51 -20.54 28.51
C VAL A 265 38.15 -19.78 29.79
N PRO A 266 37.02 -19.06 29.83
CA PRO A 266 36.61 -18.33 31.02
C PRO A 266 36.23 -19.31 32.13
N ASP A 267 36.70 -19.00 33.35
CA ASP A 267 36.44 -19.72 34.59
C ASP A 267 34.94 -20.01 34.77
N ALA A 268 34.56 -21.26 34.52
CA ALA A 268 33.29 -21.80 34.98
C ALA A 268 33.51 -22.32 36.40
N GLU A 269 33.02 -21.54 37.37
CA GLU A 269 32.93 -21.92 38.78
C GLU A 269 32.34 -23.33 38.91
N ILE A 270 33.18 -24.30 39.27
CA ILE A 270 32.77 -25.65 39.61
C ILE A 270 32.02 -25.53 40.94
N ALA A 271 30.69 -25.50 40.87
CA ALA A 271 29.84 -25.68 42.03
C ALA A 271 30.10 -27.08 42.60
N THR A 272 30.97 -27.14 43.61
CA THR A 272 31.16 -28.30 44.47
C THR A 272 29.85 -28.58 45.21
N GLU A 273 29.00 -29.41 44.62
CA GLU A 273 27.96 -30.11 45.36
C GLU A 273 28.65 -31.03 46.38
N ASN A 274 28.62 -30.63 47.65
CA ASN A 274 29.03 -31.45 48.79
C ASN A 274 28.25 -32.77 48.78
N TRP A 275 28.92 -33.85 48.36
CA TRP A 275 28.33 -35.18 48.33
C TRP A 275 28.59 -35.93 49.64
N PRO A 276 27.59 -36.60 50.24
CA PRO A 276 27.77 -37.32 51.49
C PRO A 276 28.78 -38.46 51.35
N VAL A 277 29.77 -38.44 52.24
CA VAL A 277 30.80 -39.47 52.44
C VAL A 277 30.15 -40.68 53.13
N ASP A 278 29.33 -41.45 52.41
CA ASP A 278 29.17 -42.89 52.68
C ASP A 278 28.31 -43.55 51.58
N LYS A 279 28.94 -44.04 50.50
CA LYS A 279 28.24 -44.91 49.54
C LYS A 279 29.15 -46.07 49.16
N THR A 280 28.72 -47.26 49.56
CA THR A 280 29.39 -48.54 49.30
C THR A 280 29.71 -48.71 47.80
N PRO A 281 30.78 -49.45 47.43
CA PRO A 281 31.13 -49.71 46.03
C PRO A 281 29.97 -50.30 45.21
N ARG A 282 29.03 -51.00 45.86
CA ARG A 282 27.77 -51.47 45.25
C ARG A 282 26.86 -50.35 44.77
N TYR A 283 26.74 -49.26 45.52
CA TYR A 283 25.92 -48.11 45.11
C TYR A 283 26.56 -47.39 43.90
N THR A 284 27.88 -47.18 43.94
CA THR A 284 28.62 -46.55 42.83
C THR A 284 28.49 -47.39 41.56
N ALA A 285 28.61 -48.72 41.66
CA ALA A 285 28.40 -49.64 40.54
C ALA A 285 26.95 -49.61 40.01
N SER A 286 25.94 -49.56 40.90
CA SER A 286 24.53 -49.43 40.51
C SER A 286 24.27 -48.12 39.75
N LYS A 287 24.90 -47.01 40.16
CA LYS A 287 24.77 -45.72 39.47
C LYS A 287 25.43 -45.70 38.09
N ILE A 288 26.56 -46.39 37.92
CA ILE A 288 27.19 -46.58 36.60
C ILE A 288 26.26 -47.38 35.68
N MET A 289 25.68 -48.48 36.15
CA MET A 289 24.76 -49.28 35.34
C MET A 289 23.53 -48.46 34.91
N SER A 290 22.96 -47.65 35.81
CA SER A 290 21.89 -46.70 35.47
C SER A 290 22.29 -45.72 34.37
N LEU A 291 23.48 -45.10 34.50
CA LEU A 291 23.99 -44.16 33.50
C LEU A 291 24.25 -44.84 32.14
N LEU A 292 24.77 -46.06 32.14
CA LEU A 292 24.96 -46.84 30.91
C LEU A 292 23.64 -47.16 30.22
N THR A 293 22.61 -47.55 30.99
CA THR A 293 21.26 -47.77 30.44
C THR A 293 20.67 -46.48 29.87
N GLU A 294 20.85 -45.34 30.54
CA GLU A 294 20.37 -44.03 30.07
C GLU A 294 21.14 -43.49 28.83
N ILE A 295 22.40 -43.86 28.66
CA ILE A 295 23.19 -43.52 27.47
C ILE A 295 22.79 -44.43 26.30
N GLN A 296 22.54 -45.71 26.57
CA GLN A 296 22.12 -46.69 25.57
C GLN A 296 20.76 -46.35 24.94
N THR A 297 19.85 -45.73 25.70
CA THR A 297 18.51 -45.34 25.22
C THR A 297 18.45 -43.91 24.65
N SER A 298 19.58 -43.21 24.51
CA SER A 298 19.61 -41.86 23.92
C SER A 298 19.44 -41.90 22.40
N ASN A 299 18.64 -40.97 21.85
CA ASN A 299 18.34 -40.86 20.42
C ASN A 299 19.58 -40.76 19.50
N LEU A 300 20.73 -40.32 20.02
CA LEU A 300 21.99 -40.21 19.26
C LEU A 300 22.75 -41.55 19.13
N VAL A 301 22.40 -42.55 19.93
CA VAL A 301 23.09 -43.86 20.01
C VAL A 301 22.27 -44.96 19.33
N ASP A 302 21.01 -44.69 18.99
CA ASP A 302 20.13 -45.63 18.30
C ASP A 302 20.60 -45.90 16.85
N PRO A 303 20.98 -47.14 16.50
CA PRO A 303 21.49 -47.50 15.18
C PRO A 303 20.49 -47.28 14.03
N HIS A 304 19.21 -47.11 14.32
CA HIS A 304 18.14 -46.93 13.34
C HIS A 304 17.89 -45.45 12.96
N SER A 305 18.57 -44.49 13.60
CA SER A 305 18.38 -43.05 13.36
C SER A 305 18.97 -42.55 12.03
N SER A 306 19.78 -43.36 11.33
CA SER A 306 20.39 -43.02 10.04
C SER A 306 19.43 -42.97 8.85
N GLU A 307 18.20 -43.48 8.99
CA GLU A 307 17.21 -43.49 7.91
C GLU A 307 16.51 -42.13 7.68
N ASN A 308 16.64 -41.17 8.61
CA ASN A 308 16.02 -39.85 8.51
C ASN A 308 16.88 -38.80 7.78
N PHE A 309 17.99 -39.21 7.17
CA PHE A 309 18.83 -38.32 6.37
C PHE A 309 18.24 -38.18 4.95
N HIS A 310 17.31 -37.26 4.77
CA HIS A 310 16.78 -36.94 3.44
C HIS A 310 17.69 -35.95 2.71
N PRO A 311 18.35 -36.35 1.60
CA PRO A 311 19.20 -35.44 0.84
C PRO A 311 18.36 -34.31 0.25
N CYS A 312 18.84 -33.08 0.40
CA CYS A 312 18.30 -31.89 -0.25
C CYS A 312 18.39 -32.04 -1.77
N PRO A 313 17.27 -32.03 -2.52
CA PRO A 313 17.30 -32.20 -3.99
C PRO A 313 17.90 -31.01 -4.74
N TRP A 314 18.19 -29.90 -4.04
CA TRP A 314 18.74 -28.67 -4.64
C TRP A 314 20.13 -28.28 -4.10
N CYS A 315 20.70 -29.07 -3.21
CA CYS A 315 22.00 -28.76 -2.63
C CYS A 315 22.80 -30.03 -2.42
N SER A 316 23.59 -30.39 -3.44
CA SER A 316 24.60 -31.48 -3.44
C SER A 316 25.82 -31.17 -2.55
N GLY A 317 25.65 -30.41 -1.46
CA GLY A 317 26.69 -30.22 -0.45
C GLY A 317 27.94 -29.47 -0.90
N GLN A 318 27.96 -28.83 -2.08
CA GLN A 318 29.04 -27.92 -2.44
C GLN A 318 28.79 -26.55 -1.80
N LEU A 319 29.66 -26.17 -0.86
CA LEU A 319 29.80 -24.79 -0.44
C LEU A 319 30.00 -23.92 -1.69
N ILE A 320 29.12 -22.93 -1.87
CA ILE A 320 29.39 -21.81 -2.77
C ILE A 320 30.54 -21.04 -2.13
N THR A 321 31.76 -21.29 -2.59
CA THR A 321 32.89 -20.40 -2.35
C THR A 321 32.64 -19.14 -3.18
N VAL A 322 32.49 -18.01 -2.49
CA VAL A 322 32.59 -16.67 -3.08
C VAL A 322 33.99 -16.49 -3.66
#